data_AF-A0AAD1WDL6-F1
#
_entry.id   AF-A0AAD1WDL6-F1
#
_cell.length_a   1.000
_cell.length_b   1.000
_cell.length_c   1.000
_cell.angle_alpha   90.00
_cell.angle_beta   90.00
_cell.angle_gamma   90.00
#
_symmetry.space_group_name_H-M   'P 1'
#
loop_
_entity.id
_entity.type
_entity.pdbx_description
1 polymer ?
#
loop_
_entity_poly.entity_id
_entity_poly.type
_entity_poly.pdbx_seq_one_letter_code
_entity_poly.pdbx_strand_id
1 'polypeptide(L)'
;MEYQVQSKAVLDQLCRERSIPCWGKTKEELLQALVDYDMQQAVQSDASNTAEEIPAAFVSDLPRSGDPLDSYLQTVLKYVDSADTNQKLQLILQYQEREREAAERQAEREAAERQAAREHELKMAELERLTASP
;
A
#
# COMPACT_ATOMS: atom_id res chain seq x y z
N MET A 1 -6.85 -13.15 12.07
CA MET A 1 -6.13 -14.45 12.10
C MET A 1 -7.16 -15.58 12.06
N GLU A 2 -7.79 -15.80 10.90
CA GLU A 2 -8.91 -16.75 10.74
C GLU A 2 -8.46 -18.23 10.78
N TYR A 3 -7.19 -18.50 10.51
CA TYR A 3 -6.65 -19.86 10.51
C TYR A 3 -6.48 -20.47 11.92
N GLN A 4 -6.32 -19.65 12.96
CA GLN A 4 -5.99 -20.12 14.32
C GLN A 4 -7.15 -20.94 14.95
N VAL A 5 -8.38 -20.64 14.55
CA VAL A 5 -9.62 -21.31 15.00
C VAL A 5 -9.87 -22.63 14.26
N GLN A 6 -9.18 -22.89 13.15
CA GLN A 6 -9.45 -24.07 12.32
C GLN A 6 -8.79 -25.34 12.86
N SER A 7 -9.42 -26.49 12.58
CA SER A 7 -8.91 -27.79 13.00
C SER A 7 -7.72 -28.21 12.13
N LYS A 8 -6.81 -29.03 12.69
CA LYS A 8 -5.62 -29.51 11.97
C LYS A 8 -5.97 -30.15 10.61
N ALA A 9 -7.06 -30.89 10.55
CA ALA A 9 -7.54 -31.53 9.32
C ALA A 9 -7.90 -30.52 8.21
N VAL A 10 -8.47 -29.37 8.59
CA VAL A 10 -8.82 -28.31 7.62
C VAL A 10 -7.55 -27.60 7.13
N LEU A 11 -6.59 -27.37 8.01
CA LEU A 11 -5.29 -26.81 7.64
C LEU A 11 -4.50 -27.74 6.71
N ASP A 12 -4.53 -29.06 6.98
CA ASP A 12 -3.93 -30.08 6.10
C ASP A 12 -4.59 -30.09 4.71
N GLN A 13 -5.90 -29.92 4.65
CA GLN A 13 -6.63 -29.83 3.39
C GLN A 13 -6.26 -28.55 2.61
N LEU A 14 -6.23 -27.40 3.27
CA LEU A 14 -5.82 -26.13 2.66
C LEU A 14 -4.37 -26.18 2.14
N CYS A 15 -3.47 -26.81 2.89
CA CYS A 15 -2.10 -27.01 2.42
C CYS A 15 -2.05 -27.89 1.17
N ARG A 16 -2.84 -28.97 1.09
CA ARG A 16 -2.92 -29.81 -0.12
C ARG A 16 -3.47 -29.05 -1.32
N GLU A 17 -4.52 -28.25 -1.13
CA GLU A 17 -5.13 -27.43 -2.18
C GLU A 17 -4.13 -26.39 -2.73
N ARG A 18 -3.30 -25.81 -1.85
CA ARG A 18 -2.28 -24.83 -2.22
C ARG A 18 -0.93 -25.44 -2.61
N SER A 19 -0.85 -26.77 -2.76
CA SER A 19 0.38 -27.52 -3.05
C SER A 19 1.54 -27.25 -2.06
N ILE A 20 1.20 -26.95 -0.81
CA ILE A 20 2.15 -26.74 0.29
C ILE A 20 2.49 -28.10 0.92
N PRO A 21 3.77 -28.46 1.07
CA PRO A 21 4.14 -29.73 1.70
C PRO A 21 3.73 -29.74 3.19
N CYS A 22 2.70 -30.53 3.51
CA CYS A 22 2.09 -30.65 4.85
C CYS A 22 2.41 -31.96 5.60
N TRP A 23 3.17 -32.86 4.97
CA TRP A 23 3.43 -34.21 5.50
C TRP A 23 4.17 -34.15 6.84
N GLY A 24 3.53 -34.65 7.90
CA GLY A 24 4.13 -34.78 9.23
C GLY A 24 4.21 -33.49 10.05
N LYS A 25 3.64 -32.38 9.58
CA LYS A 25 3.72 -31.07 10.26
C LYS A 25 2.74 -30.94 11.43
N THR A 26 3.12 -30.12 12.42
CA THR A 26 2.24 -29.73 13.53
C THR A 26 1.23 -28.67 13.08
N LYS A 27 0.21 -28.42 13.90
CA LYS A 27 -0.84 -27.45 13.56
C LYS A 27 -0.23 -26.05 13.34
N GLU A 28 0.73 -25.69 14.18
CA GLU A 28 1.44 -24.42 14.16
C GLU A 28 2.32 -24.28 12.91
N GLU A 29 3.00 -25.35 12.49
CA GLU A 29 3.81 -25.36 11.26
C GLU A 29 2.95 -25.26 9.99
N LEU A 30 1.74 -25.83 9.99
CA LEU A 30 0.78 -25.68 8.90
C LEU A 30 0.26 -24.24 8.82
N LEU A 31 -0.03 -23.63 9.97
CA LEU A 31 -0.43 -22.23 10.05
C LEU A 31 0.65 -21.30 9.51
N GLN A 32 1.90 -21.49 9.95
CA GLN A 32 3.03 -20.69 9.48
C GLN A 32 3.21 -20.82 7.96
N ALA A 33 3.17 -22.04 7.44
CA ALA A 33 3.33 -22.28 6.01
C ALA A 33 2.20 -21.65 5.16
N LEU A 34 0.96 -21.63 5.66
CA LEU A 34 -0.16 -20.98 4.98
C LEU A 34 -0.02 -19.45 5.00
N VAL A 35 0.40 -18.87 6.12
CA VAL A 35 0.64 -17.42 6.25
C VAL A 35 1.80 -16.99 5.34
N ASP A 36 2.89 -17.76 5.31
CA ASP A 36 4.04 -17.47 4.46
C ASP A 36 3.67 -17.56 2.96
N TYR A 37 2.81 -18.51 2.58
CA TYR A 37 2.31 -18.63 1.22
C TYR A 37 1.40 -17.45 0.83
N ASP A 38 0.47 -17.05 1.70
CA ASP A 38 -0.40 -15.89 1.46
C ASP A 38 0.43 -14.59 1.36
N MET A 39 1.49 -14.46 2.17
CA MET A 39 2.41 -13.32 2.10
C MET A 39 3.23 -13.33 0.80
N GLN A 40 3.69 -14.50 0.34
CA GLN A 40 4.40 -14.62 -0.94
C GLN A 40 3.49 -14.32 -2.14
N GLN A 41 2.20 -14.71 -2.11
CA GLN A 41 1.23 -14.31 -3.14
C GLN A 41 1.01 -12.80 -3.19
N ALA A 42 0.96 -12.15 -2.02
CA ALA A 42 0.81 -10.69 -1.95
C ALA A 42 2.01 -9.97 -2.60
N VAL A 43 3.24 -10.46 -2.37
CA VAL A 43 4.46 -9.87 -2.95
C VAL A 43 4.58 -10.13 -4.47
N GLN A 44 4.17 -11.31 -4.96
CA GLN A 44 4.22 -11.59 -6.41
C GLN A 44 3.20 -10.80 -7.22
N SER A 45 2.09 -10.39 -6.59
CA SER A 45 1.05 -9.57 -7.22
C SER A 45 1.48 -8.10 -7.42
N ASP A 46 2.43 -7.61 -6.62
CA ASP A 46 3.01 -6.26 -6.73
C ASP A 46 4.15 -6.20 -7.77
N ALA A 47 4.93 -7.27 -7.93
CA ALA A 47 6.11 -7.27 -8.81
C ALA A 47 5.81 -7.51 -10.31
N SER A 48 4.64 -8.05 -10.67
CA SER A 48 4.31 -8.40 -12.07
C SER A 48 3.61 -7.30 -12.88
N ASN A 49 3.24 -6.17 -12.29
CA ASN A 49 2.50 -5.10 -13.00
C ASN A 49 3.38 -3.91 -13.41
N THR A 50 4.70 -4.04 -13.33
CA THR A 50 5.62 -3.05 -13.90
C THR A 50 5.82 -3.34 -15.39
N ALA A 51 5.25 -2.48 -16.24
CA ALA A 51 5.40 -2.41 -17.70
C ALA A 51 4.36 -3.18 -18.55
N GLU A 52 3.12 -2.68 -18.57
CA GLU A 52 2.42 -2.52 -19.85
C GLU A 52 1.84 -1.11 -19.94
N GLU A 53 2.31 -0.38 -20.94
CA GLU A 53 1.90 0.97 -21.32
C GLU A 53 0.42 0.95 -21.72
N ILE A 54 -0.47 1.37 -20.81
CA ILE A 54 -1.90 1.45 -21.10
C ILE A 54 -2.11 2.52 -22.18
N PRO A 55 -2.74 2.20 -23.33
CA PRO A 55 -2.93 3.15 -24.42
C PRO A 55 -3.73 4.37 -23.94
N ALA A 56 -3.19 5.56 -24.20
CA ALA A 56 -3.73 6.87 -23.81
C ALA A 56 -5.17 7.15 -24.29
N ALA A 57 -5.76 6.27 -25.12
CA ALA A 57 -7.15 6.36 -25.54
C ALA A 57 -8.15 5.98 -24.42
N PHE A 58 -7.72 5.29 -23.35
CA PHE A 58 -8.62 4.80 -22.29
C PHE A 58 -8.78 5.76 -21.11
N VAL A 59 -8.05 6.88 -21.10
CA VAL A 59 -8.03 7.87 -20.00
C VAL A 59 -9.04 9.01 -20.20
N SER A 60 -9.72 9.05 -21.34
CA SER A 60 -10.56 10.19 -21.74
C SER A 60 -11.94 10.27 -21.07
N ASP A 61 -12.40 9.19 -20.41
CA ASP A 61 -13.76 9.10 -19.85
C ASP A 61 -13.81 9.03 -18.30
N LEU A 62 -12.68 9.27 -17.63
CA LEU A 62 -12.63 9.29 -16.16
C LEU A 62 -12.68 10.73 -15.63
N PRO A 63 -13.46 10.98 -14.56
CA PRO A 63 -13.66 12.32 -14.02
C PRO A 63 -12.34 12.92 -13.58
N ARG A 64 -12.04 14.09 -14.15
CA ARG A 64 -10.79 14.82 -13.99
C ARG A 64 -10.72 15.37 -12.57
N SER A 65 -9.54 15.23 -11.95
CA SER A 65 -9.19 15.59 -10.56
C SER A 65 -9.58 17.04 -10.17
N GLY A 66 -10.86 17.24 -9.85
CA GLY A 66 -11.47 18.53 -9.56
C GLY A 66 -12.96 18.46 -9.21
N ASP A 67 -13.62 17.31 -9.46
CA ASP A 67 -15.02 17.12 -9.10
C ASP A 67 -15.25 16.96 -7.59
N PRO A 68 -16.41 17.43 -7.08
CA PRO A 68 -16.74 17.35 -5.65
C PRO A 68 -16.66 15.91 -5.15
N LEU A 69 -16.19 15.75 -3.91
CA LEU A 69 -15.96 14.45 -3.26
C LEU A 69 -17.16 13.49 -3.37
N ASP A 70 -18.38 14.05 -3.38
CA ASP A 70 -19.65 13.34 -3.61
C ASP A 70 -19.74 12.65 -4.98
N SER A 71 -19.21 13.27 -6.03
CA SER A 71 -19.16 12.70 -7.38
C SER A 71 -18.20 11.51 -7.45
N TYR A 72 -17.04 11.62 -6.79
CA TYR A 72 -16.09 10.52 -6.68
C TYR A 72 -16.67 9.34 -5.89
N LEU A 73 -17.30 9.61 -4.74
CA LEU A 73 -17.92 8.57 -3.92
C LEU A 73 -19.09 7.88 -4.64
N GLN A 74 -19.93 8.61 -5.36
CA GLN A 74 -20.98 8.01 -6.20
C GLN A 74 -20.40 7.15 -7.33
N THR A 75 -19.30 7.60 -7.93
CA THR A 75 -18.60 6.86 -8.97
C THR A 75 -18.01 5.55 -8.42
N VAL A 76 -17.33 5.62 -7.28
CA VAL A 76 -16.80 4.44 -6.57
C VAL A 76 -17.91 3.47 -6.22
N LEU A 77 -19.03 3.93 -5.64
CA LEU A 77 -20.18 3.09 -5.28
C LEU A 77 -20.78 2.38 -6.50
N LYS A 78 -20.93 3.10 -7.62
CA LYS A 78 -21.42 2.53 -8.88
C LYS A 78 -20.50 1.44 -9.42
N TYR A 79 -19.19 1.58 -9.23
CA TYR A 79 -18.21 0.59 -9.68
C TYR A 79 -18.01 -0.58 -8.74
N VAL A 80 -18.20 -0.39 -7.42
CA VAL A 80 -18.21 -1.48 -6.44
C VAL A 80 -19.33 -2.48 -6.74
N ASP A 81 -20.51 -2.00 -7.15
CA ASP A 81 -21.63 -2.83 -7.60
C ASP A 81 -21.48 -3.38 -9.03
N SER A 82 -20.58 -2.81 -9.84
CA SER A 82 -20.33 -3.32 -11.19
C SER A 82 -19.52 -4.63 -11.14
N ALA A 83 -19.91 -5.62 -11.94
CA ALA A 83 -19.19 -6.89 -12.07
C ALA A 83 -17.89 -6.77 -12.90
N ASP A 84 -17.51 -5.55 -13.31
CA ASP A 84 -16.39 -5.33 -14.22
C ASP A 84 -15.09 -5.10 -13.45
N THR A 85 -14.28 -6.16 -13.39
CA THR A 85 -13.03 -6.21 -12.63
C THR A 85 -12.00 -5.19 -13.12
N ASN A 86 -12.00 -4.87 -14.43
CA ASN A 86 -11.04 -3.93 -15.02
C ASN A 86 -11.24 -2.51 -14.49
N GLN A 87 -12.49 -2.12 -14.28
CA GLN A 87 -12.83 -0.79 -13.80
C GLN A 87 -12.49 -0.61 -12.32
N LYS A 88 -12.66 -1.67 -11.53
CA LYS A 88 -12.22 -1.71 -10.12
C LYS A 88 -10.70 -1.59 -10.00
N LEU A 89 -9.96 -2.31 -10.83
CA LEU A 89 -8.49 -2.23 -10.89
C LEU A 89 -8.02 -0.80 -11.18
N GLN A 90 -8.67 -0.11 -12.10
CA GLN A 90 -8.31 1.26 -12.47
C GLN A 90 -8.47 2.26 -11.31
N LEU A 91 -9.55 2.12 -10.52
CA LEU A 91 -9.77 2.91 -9.31
C LEU A 91 -8.75 2.63 -8.22
N ILE A 92 -8.38 1.37 -8.02
CA ILE A 92 -7.38 0.96 -7.03
C ILE A 92 -6.02 1.56 -7.38
N LEU A 93 -5.60 1.45 -8.64
CA LEU A 93 -4.32 2.03 -9.10
C LEU A 93 -4.30 3.55 -8.92
N GLN A 94 -5.39 4.23 -9.26
CA GLN A 94 -5.49 5.68 -9.07
C GLN A 94 -5.44 6.09 -7.59
N TYR A 95 -6.07 5.32 -6.70
CA TYR A 95 -5.98 5.57 -5.26
C TYR A 95 -4.54 5.41 -4.75
N GLN A 96 -3.84 4.35 -5.19
CA GLN A 96 -2.46 4.11 -4.80
C GLN A 96 -1.50 5.19 -5.29
N GLU A 97 -1.65 5.67 -6.53
CA GLU A 97 -0.86 6.81 -7.03
C GLU A 97 -1.07 8.06 -6.19
N ARG A 98 -2.33 8.34 -5.82
CA ARG A 98 -2.66 9.50 -4.99
C ARG A 98 -2.06 9.40 -3.59
N GLU A 99 -2.03 8.21 -2.99
CA GLU A 99 -1.37 8.00 -1.70
C GLU A 99 0.14 8.14 -1.79
N ARG A 100 0.76 7.65 -2.88
CA ARG A 100 2.20 7.83 -3.11
C ARG A 100 2.57 9.31 -3.27
N GLU A 101 1.80 10.06 -4.06
CA GLU A 101 2.03 11.49 -4.25
C GLU A 101 1.81 12.28 -2.95
N ALA A 102 0.81 11.90 -2.15
CA ALA A 102 0.59 12.50 -0.83
C ALA A 102 1.73 12.19 0.14
N ALA A 103 2.23 10.96 0.16
CA ALA A 103 3.36 10.53 0.97
C ALA A 103 4.65 11.24 0.56
N GLU A 104 4.90 11.40 -0.74
CA GLU A 104 6.07 12.11 -1.26
C GLU A 104 6.05 13.59 -0.88
N ARG A 105 4.90 14.27 -1.07
CA ARG A 105 4.73 15.65 -0.61
C ARG A 105 4.90 15.79 0.90
N GLN A 106 4.50 14.77 1.67
CA GLN A 106 4.65 14.78 3.12
C GLN A 106 6.11 14.56 3.54
N ALA A 107 6.82 13.64 2.88
CA ALA A 107 8.24 13.41 3.09
C ALA A 107 9.09 14.64 2.71
N GLU A 108 8.74 15.34 1.64
CA GLU A 108 9.41 16.57 1.22
C GLU A 108 9.21 17.70 2.24
N ARG A 109 8.00 17.86 2.78
CA ARG A 109 7.72 18.80 3.86
C ARG A 109 8.50 18.48 5.13
N GLU A 110 8.54 17.21 5.52
CA GLU A 110 9.26 16.77 6.71
C GLU A 110 10.79 16.92 6.54
N ALA A 111 11.31 16.70 5.32
CA ALA A 111 12.71 16.96 4.98
C ALA A 111 13.05 18.45 5.03
N ALA A 112 12.17 19.31 4.49
CA ALA A 112 12.32 20.76 4.55
C ALA A 112 12.26 21.27 6.00
N GLU A 113 11.35 20.73 6.82
CA GLU A 113 11.26 21.09 8.25
C GLU A 113 12.51 20.64 9.03
N ARG A 114 13.05 19.45 8.74
CA ARG A 114 14.34 18.99 9.30
C ARG A 114 15.53 19.84 8.86
N GLN A 115 15.50 20.40 7.66
CA GLN A 115 16.54 21.34 7.21
C GLN A 115 16.40 22.68 7.94
N ALA A 116 15.19 23.24 8.01
CA ALA A 116 14.91 24.47 8.72
C ALA A 116 15.25 24.38 10.23
N ALA A 117 14.98 23.24 10.87
CA ALA A 117 15.34 23.00 12.26
C ALA A 117 16.85 23.03 12.49
N ARG A 118 17.64 22.40 11.59
CA ARG A 118 19.11 22.42 11.66
C ARG A 118 19.69 23.81 11.43
N GLU A 119 19.13 24.57 10.48
CA GLU A 119 19.54 25.96 10.27
C GLU A 119 19.19 26.86 11.46
N HIS A 120 18.02 26.63 12.08
CA HIS A 120 17.61 27.35 13.28
C HIS A 120 18.53 27.03 14.46
N GLU A 121 18.87 25.75 14.66
CA GLU A 121 19.82 25.31 15.69
C GLU A 121 21.21 25.94 15.51
N LEU A 122 21.73 25.96 14.27
CA LEU A 122 23.01 26.62 13.97
C LEU A 122 22.98 28.12 14.27
N LYS A 123 21.89 28.82 13.92
CA LYS A 123 21.72 30.25 14.23
C LYS A 123 21.66 30.51 15.73
N MET A 124 20.97 29.64 16.49
CA MET A 124 20.92 29.75 17.94
C MET A 124 22.30 29.52 18.57
N ALA A 125 23.05 28.52 18.11
CA ALA A 125 24.41 28.25 18.57
C ALA A 125 25.38 29.41 18.24
N GLU A 126 25.23 30.05 17.08
CA GLU A 126 26.02 31.24 16.70
C GLU A 126 25.70 32.45 17.58
N LEU A 127 24.42 32.69 17.87
CA LEU A 127 23.98 33.73 18.79
C LEU A 127 24.51 33.50 20.22
N GLU A 128 24.45 32.27 20.73
CA GLU A 128 25.03 31.92 22.03
C GLU A 128 26.53 32.21 22.05
N ARG A 129 27.26 31.85 20.99
CA ARG A 129 28.71 32.10 20.89
C ARG A 129 29.06 33.60 20.85
N LEU A 130 28.23 34.41 20.21
CA LEU A 130 28.38 35.88 20.17
C LEU A 130 28.06 36.52 21.53
N THR A 131 27.04 36.03 22.24
CA THR A 131 26.67 36.51 23.58
C THR A 131 27.59 36.01 24.69
N ALA A 132 28.32 34.93 24.46
CA ALA A 132 29.31 34.35 25.38
C ALA A 132 30.72 34.94 25.23
N SER A 133 30.95 35.84 24.28
CA SER A 133 32.21 36.55 24.13
C SER A 133 32.16 37.89 24.89
N PRO A 134 32.89 38.05 26.02
CA PRO A 134 33.03 39.32 26.73
C PRO A 134 33.89 40.34 25.99
#